data_AF-A0A6J0D3C8-F1
#
_entry.id   AF-A0A6J0D3C8-F1
#
_cell.length_a   1.000
_cell.length_b   1.000
_cell.length_c   1.000
_cell.angle_alpha   90.00
_cell.angle_beta   90.00
_cell.angle_gamma   90.00
#
_symmetry.space_group_name_H-M   'P 1'
#
loop_
_entity.id
_entity.type
_entity.pdbx_description
1 polymer ?
#
loop_
_entity_poly.entity_id
_entity_poly.type
_entity_poly.pdbx_seq_one_letter_code
_entity_poly.pdbx_strand_id
1 'polypeptide(L)'
;MNGNGKCCLDEEENEPAKKTSIYPKLYEKEEFQPLDPTQELIFPPELTRMAEDPQKRALTFCGERTTWIAPGTLKDLLDLKMKYPSAPLMMGNTSLGG
;
A
#
# COMPACT_ATOMS: atom_id res chain seq x y z
N MET A 1 -25.60 -63.97 -19.71
CA MET A 1 -25.04 -62.61 -19.74
C MET A 1 -25.33 -61.99 -18.39
N ASN A 2 -24.32 -61.80 -17.54
CA ASN A 2 -24.43 -61.01 -16.31
C ASN A 2 -23.02 -60.76 -15.76
N GLY A 3 -22.60 -59.50 -15.77
CA GLY A 3 -21.39 -59.02 -15.13
C GLY A 3 -21.63 -57.58 -14.72
N ASN A 4 -22.12 -57.39 -13.49
CA ASN A 4 -22.29 -56.09 -12.85
C ASN A 4 -20.94 -55.38 -12.78
N GLY A 5 -20.73 -54.36 -13.61
CA GLY A 5 -19.62 -53.43 -13.45
C GLY A 5 -19.90 -52.49 -12.29
N LYS A 6 -19.27 -52.74 -11.13
CA LYS A 6 -19.22 -51.75 -10.04
C LYS A 6 -18.34 -50.58 -10.48
N CYS A 7 -18.90 -49.37 -10.41
CA CYS A 7 -18.22 -48.10 -10.68
C CYS A 7 -17.47 -47.66 -9.42
N CYS A 8 -16.31 -47.01 -9.58
CA CYS A 8 -15.41 -46.64 -8.47
C CYS A 8 -15.91 -45.49 -7.58
N LEU A 9 -17.22 -45.28 -7.46
CA LEU A 9 -17.84 -44.22 -6.66
C LEU A 9 -18.83 -44.74 -5.61
N ASP A 10 -18.97 -46.06 -5.48
CA ASP A 10 -19.76 -46.67 -4.40
C ASP A 10 -18.90 -46.79 -3.13
N GLU A 11 -18.50 -45.66 -2.55
CA GLU A 11 -18.07 -45.61 -1.15
C GLU A 11 -19.27 -45.17 -0.31
N GLU A 12 -19.77 -46.10 0.50
CA GLU A 12 -20.84 -45.89 1.48
C GLU A 12 -20.47 -44.72 2.40
N GLU A 13 -21.38 -43.76 2.55
CA GLU A 13 -21.30 -42.71 3.56
C GLU A 13 -21.16 -43.34 4.94
N ASN A 14 -19.97 -43.28 5.54
CA ASN A 14 -19.79 -43.12 6.97
C ASN A 14 -18.38 -42.56 7.27
N GLU A 15 -18.34 -41.70 8.27
CA GLU A 15 -17.22 -40.87 8.74
C GLU A 15 -17.10 -39.48 8.10
N PRO A 16 -17.06 -38.39 8.91
CA PRO A 16 -16.78 -37.07 8.41
C PRO A 16 -15.30 -37.04 8.00
N ALA A 17 -15.03 -37.33 6.73
CA ALA A 17 -13.73 -37.10 6.13
C ALA A 17 -13.40 -35.62 6.30
N LYS A 18 -12.61 -35.32 7.34
CA LYS A 18 -11.84 -34.08 7.43
C LYS A 18 -11.13 -33.96 6.10
N LYS A 19 -11.61 -33.05 5.24
CA LYS A 19 -10.97 -32.67 3.98
C LYS A 19 -9.65 -32.01 4.32
N THR A 20 -8.69 -32.84 4.72
CA THR A 20 -7.32 -32.47 4.99
C THR A 20 -6.69 -32.40 3.61
N SER A 21 -6.36 -31.18 3.18
CA SER A 21 -5.75 -30.93 1.88
C SER A 21 -4.61 -31.92 1.62
N ILE A 22 -4.69 -32.66 0.51
CA ILE A 22 -3.75 -33.74 0.12
C ILE A 22 -2.35 -33.20 -0.23
N TYR A 23 -2.11 -31.89 -0.09
CA TYR A 23 -0.82 -31.27 -0.33
C TYR A 23 0.02 -31.29 0.95
N PRO A 24 1.30 -31.69 0.89
CA PRO A 24 2.20 -31.54 2.02
C PRO A 24 2.29 -30.05 2.38
N LYS A 25 2.14 -29.72 3.67
CA LYS A 25 2.41 -28.38 4.18
C LYS A 25 3.84 -27.99 3.83
N LEU A 26 4.06 -26.81 3.27
CA LEU A 26 5.39 -26.29 2.94
C LEU A 26 6.12 -25.70 4.16
N TYR A 27 5.36 -25.31 5.18
CA TYR A 27 5.83 -24.76 6.45
C TYR A 27 4.71 -24.86 7.50
N GLU A 28 5.07 -24.75 8.77
CA GLU A 28 4.12 -24.70 9.89
C GLU A 28 3.87 -23.23 10.27
N LYS A 29 2.68 -22.71 9.94
CA LYS A 29 2.30 -21.31 10.18
C LYS A 29 2.26 -20.98 11.67
N GLU A 30 2.04 -21.99 12.51
CA GLU A 30 1.97 -21.90 13.97
C GLU A 30 3.32 -21.53 14.60
N GLU A 31 4.44 -21.67 13.87
CA GLU A 31 5.76 -21.21 14.30
C GLU A 31 5.96 -19.70 14.14
N PHE A 32 5.10 -19.02 13.38
CA PHE A 32 5.21 -17.59 13.18
C PHE A 32 4.81 -16.82 14.44
N GLN A 33 5.64 -15.87 14.82
CA GLN A 33 5.29 -14.94 15.89
C GLN A 33 4.07 -14.10 15.44
N PRO A 34 3.05 -13.95 16.30
CA PRO A 34 1.93 -13.09 16.00
C PRO A 34 2.41 -11.63 15.89
N LEU A 35 1.83 -10.88 14.95
CA LEU A 35 2.05 -9.44 14.88
C LEU A 35 1.51 -8.80 16.16
N ASP A 36 2.36 -8.06 16.86
CA ASP A 36 1.94 -7.14 17.92
C ASP A 36 1.79 -5.72 17.31
N PRO A 37 0.55 -5.21 17.13
CA PRO A 37 0.34 -3.89 16.56
C PRO A 37 0.97 -2.76 17.39
N THR A 38 1.29 -3.00 18.67
CA THR A 38 1.93 -2.00 19.53
C THR A 38 3.43 -1.87 19.29
N GLN A 39 4.04 -2.81 18.56
CA GLN A 39 5.44 -2.79 18.16
C GLN A 39 5.67 -2.21 16.75
N GLU A 40 4.62 -1.67 16.13
CA GLU A 40 4.77 -0.92 14.89
C GLU A 40 5.60 0.35 15.12
N LEU A 41 6.27 0.82 14.06
CA LEU A 41 7.03 2.06 14.12
C LEU A 41 6.11 3.21 14.48
N ILE A 42 6.45 3.93 15.56
CA ILE A 42 5.74 5.16 15.90
C ILE A 42 5.98 6.21 14.83
N PHE A 43 5.02 7.12 14.68
CA PHE A 43 5.23 8.32 13.89
C PHE A 43 6.28 9.21 14.58
N PRO A 44 7.29 9.73 13.86
CA PRO A 44 8.31 10.58 14.46
C PRO A 44 7.68 11.82 15.11
N PRO A 45 7.84 12.02 16.43
CA PRO A 45 7.15 13.09 17.16
C PRO A 45 7.57 14.49 16.69
N GLU A 46 8.78 14.64 16.13
CA GLU A 46 9.25 15.88 15.54
C GLU A 46 8.37 16.34 14.37
N LEU A 47 7.93 15.40 13.52
CA LEU A 47 7.07 15.72 12.37
C LEU A 47 5.69 16.18 12.82
N THR A 48 5.15 15.63 13.92
CA THR A 48 3.89 16.09 14.51
C THR A 48 4.00 17.53 14.98
N ARG A 49 5.07 17.85 15.73
CA ARG A 49 5.32 19.21 16.22
C ARG A 49 5.48 20.22 15.08
N MET A 50 6.12 19.82 13.97
CA MET A 50 6.24 20.66 12.78
C MET A 50 4.90 20.89 12.07
N ALA A 51 3.96 19.95 12.16
CA ALA A 51 2.64 20.05 11.54
C ALA A 51 1.63 20.87 12.37
N GLU A 52 1.78 20.92 13.69
CA GLU A 52 0.92 21.68 14.61
C GLU A 52 1.05 23.20 14.44
N ASP A 53 2.25 23.69 14.11
CA ASP A 53 2.50 25.07 13.70
C ASP A 53 2.95 25.11 12.23
N PRO A 54 2.01 24.93 11.29
CA PRO A 54 2.34 24.92 9.88
C PRO A 54 2.78 26.34 9.50
N GLN A 55 4.08 26.52 9.28
CA GLN A 55 4.58 27.69 8.58
C GLN A 55 3.92 27.72 7.20
N LYS A 56 2.86 28.53 7.02
CA LYS A 56 2.14 28.73 5.74
C LYS A 56 2.99 29.44 4.68
N ARG A 57 4.30 29.41 4.84
CA ARG A 57 5.27 30.05 3.96
C ARG A 57 5.51 29.15 2.75
N ALA A 58 5.50 29.74 1.56
CA ALA A 58 5.95 29.05 0.37
C ALA A 58 7.44 28.67 0.49
N LEU A 59 7.76 27.41 0.18
CA LEU A 59 9.12 26.90 0.15
C LEU A 59 9.62 26.89 -1.29
N THR A 60 10.85 27.39 -1.50
CA THR A 60 11.49 27.43 -2.81
C THR A 60 12.83 26.72 -2.75
N PHE A 61 13.02 25.73 -3.62
CA PHE A 61 14.26 25.00 -3.78
C PHE A 61 14.80 25.23 -5.19
N CYS A 62 15.98 25.85 -5.30
CA CYS A 62 16.62 26.13 -6.57
C CYS A 62 17.71 25.09 -6.83
N GLY A 63 17.52 24.25 -7.84
CA GLY A 63 18.56 23.40 -8.39
C GLY A 63 19.25 24.05 -9.59
N GLU A 64 20.18 23.33 -10.22
CA GLU A 64 20.94 23.82 -11.38
C GLU A 64 20.04 24.16 -12.58
N ARG A 65 19.02 23.33 -12.85
CA ARG A 65 18.17 23.43 -14.05
C ARG A 65 16.70 23.71 -13.76
N THR A 66 16.28 23.51 -12.51
CA THR A 66 14.87 23.50 -12.12
C THR A 66 14.70 24.21 -10.79
N THR A 67 13.63 24.98 -10.67
CA THR A 67 13.17 25.53 -9.39
C THR A 67 11.89 24.82 -8.97
N TRP A 68 11.89 24.28 -7.75
CA TRP A 68 10.71 23.71 -7.13
C TRP A 68 10.09 24.73 -6.18
N ILE A 69 8.80 24.99 -6.33
CA ILE A 69 8.06 25.89 -5.46
C ILE A 69 6.89 25.12 -4.85
N ALA A 70 6.89 24.98 -3.53
CA ALA A 70 5.78 24.42 -2.76
C ALA A 70 4.99 25.57 -2.13
N PRO A 71 3.82 25.95 -2.69
CA PRO A 71 3.02 27.04 -2.14
C PRO A 71 2.41 26.67 -0.78
N GLY A 72 2.33 27.64 0.13
CA GLY A 72 1.75 27.46 1.46
C GLY A 72 0.24 27.73 1.52
N THR A 73 -0.34 28.34 0.48
CA THR A 73 -1.76 28.65 0.39
C THR A 73 -2.30 28.45 -1.02
N LEU A 74 -3.63 28.31 -1.14
CA LEU A 74 -4.31 28.24 -2.45
C LEU A 74 -4.11 29.52 -3.27
N LYS A 75 -4.07 30.68 -2.61
CA LYS A 75 -3.82 31.96 -3.29
C LYS A 75 -2.44 31.95 -3.96
N ASP A 76 -1.41 31.55 -3.23
CA ASP A 76 -0.04 31.49 -3.77
C ASP A 76 0.04 30.50 -4.95
N LEU A 77 -0.66 29.37 -4.87
CA LEU A 77 -0.74 28.40 -5.96
C LEU A 77 -1.35 29.03 -7.23
N LEU A 78 -2.46 29.75 -7.09
CA LEU A 78 -3.12 30.40 -8.22
C LEU A 78 -2.22 31.48 -8.84
N ASP A 79 -1.59 32.31 -8.01
CA ASP A 79 -0.65 33.35 -8.45
C ASP A 79 0.55 32.74 -9.20
N LEU A 80 1.10 31.62 -8.70
CA LEU A 80 2.17 30.88 -9.37
C LEU A 80 1.73 30.28 -10.71
N LYS A 81 0.50 29.77 -10.80
CA LYS A 81 -0.02 29.20 -12.04
C LYS A 81 -0.27 30.26 -13.11
N MET A 82 -0.66 31.47 -12.71
CA MET A 82 -0.75 32.61 -13.62
C MET A 82 0.64 33.09 -14.07
N LYS A 83 1.61 33.13 -13.17
CA LYS A 83 2.98 33.58 -13.46
C LYS A 83 3.76 32.59 -14.32
N TYR A 84 3.57 31.29 -14.09
CA TYR A 84 4.27 30.20 -14.78
C TYR A 84 3.24 29.19 -15.35
N PRO A 85 2.48 29.56 -16.39
CA PRO A 85 1.40 28.73 -16.90
C PRO A 85 1.88 27.36 -17.41
N SER A 86 3.09 27.31 -18.00
CA SER A 86 3.73 26.09 -18.48
C SER A 86 4.33 25.21 -17.37
N ALA A 87 4.43 25.71 -16.14
CA ALA A 87 4.95 24.91 -15.04
C ALA A 87 3.96 23.76 -14.71
N PRO A 88 4.44 22.51 -14.62
CA PRO A 88 3.62 21.38 -14.24
C PRO A 88 3.26 21.46 -12.76
N LEU A 89 2.02 21.10 -12.42
CA LEU A 89 1.62 20.89 -11.03
C LEU A 89 1.94 19.45 -10.67
N MET A 90 2.89 19.25 -9.77
CA MET A 90 3.31 17.91 -9.34
C MET A 90 2.63 17.50 -8.03
N MET A 91 2.01 16.32 -8.05
CA MET A 91 1.45 15.64 -6.87
C MET A 91 2.24 14.34 -6.62
N GLY A 92 1.70 13.17 -6.97
CA GLY A 92 2.38 11.87 -6.78
C GLY A 92 3.54 11.57 -7.75
N ASN A 93 3.85 12.48 -8.68
CA ASN A 93 4.96 12.39 -9.65
C ASN A 93 5.03 11.10 -10.51
N THR A 94 3.92 10.41 -10.74
CA THR A 94 3.91 9.13 -11.48
C THR A 94 3.87 9.24 -13.00
N SER A 95 3.62 10.44 -13.55
CA SER A 95 3.43 10.65 -15.00
C SER A 95 4.54 11.44 -15.69
N LEU A 96 5.41 12.13 -14.94
CA LEU A 96 6.42 13.05 -15.48
C LEU A 96 7.86 12.54 -15.33
N GLY A 97 8.11 11.63 -14.39
CA GLY A 97 9.45 11.09 -14.08
C GLY A 97 9.87 9.87 -14.91
N GLY A 98 9.27 9.66 -16.08
CA GLY A 98 9.60 8.57 -17.00
C GLY A 98 10.77 8.88 -17.93
#